data_AF-A0A2I0PH19-F1
#
_entry.id   AF-A0A2I0PH19-F1
#
_cell.length_a   1.000
_cell.length_b   1.000
_cell.length_c   1.000
_cell.angle_alpha   90.00
_cell.angle_beta   90.00
_cell.angle_gamma   90.00
#
_symmetry.space_group_name_H-M   'P 1'
#
loop_
_entity.id
_entity.type
_entity.pdbx_description
1 polymer ?
#
loop_
_entity_poly.entity_id
_entity_poly.type
_entity_poly.pdbx_seq_one_letter_code
_entity_poly.pdbx_strand_id
1 'polypeptide(L)'
;MKIHSIILAGIIALALLCIPGTAAAEIAATGALDTPDAIEFEDLPPYDESIGADSPLYGLKLAWEDLDESFTANESERITKQMNHAQVRLSEAKRELAQNRTDTAEQALDLYWQKVNLTQTRLAYFGSNATGLLHAQEMHAKHRIVLENLMITHPGNPGLARAYNNSLGLEQKFEEKTQTRFEKGLEMGNRTIIRAYRIGVGTENRSGNNGGDQNANQVQAQNEEKGKNGNTATGTQQQGNASDTRNRSGQETPGPSNPASPQPGKITDTAKQGSGNANGNSDDTGNGNSRRN
;
A
#
# COMPACT_ATOMS: atom_id res chain seq x y z
N MET A 1 48.25 -10.38 18.22
CA MET A 1 47.21 -10.95 19.10
C MET A 1 46.29 -9.92 19.79
N LYS A 2 46.34 -8.60 19.51
CA LYS A 2 45.50 -7.60 20.23
C LYS A 2 44.16 -7.26 19.56
N ILE A 3 43.99 -7.57 18.27
CA ILE A 3 42.79 -7.19 17.49
C ILE A 3 41.58 -8.07 17.85
N HIS A 4 41.82 -9.34 18.19
CA HIS A 4 40.74 -10.28 18.52
C HIS A 4 40.06 -9.93 19.85
N SER A 5 40.80 -9.40 20.83
CA SER A 5 40.26 -8.97 22.12
C SER A 5 39.36 -7.74 22.01
N ILE A 6 39.64 -6.84 21.06
CA ILE A 6 38.84 -5.62 20.85
C ILE A 6 37.52 -5.97 20.15
N ILE A 7 37.54 -6.88 19.18
CA ILE A 7 36.32 -7.35 18.49
C ILE A 7 35.41 -8.12 19.45
N LEU A 8 35.98 -8.98 20.31
CA LEU A 8 35.20 -9.74 21.29
C LEU A 8 34.55 -8.84 22.35
N ALA A 9 35.25 -7.81 22.82
CA ALA A 9 34.69 -6.85 23.78
C ALA A 9 33.53 -6.03 23.19
N GLY A 10 33.62 -5.67 21.89
CA GLY A 10 32.54 -4.96 21.20
C GLY A 10 31.25 -5.78 21.05
N ILE A 11 31.37 -7.08 20.76
CA ILE A 11 30.22 -7.99 20.62
C ILE A 11 29.54 -8.22 21.99
N ILE A 12 30.32 -8.33 23.07
CA ILE A 12 29.78 -8.52 24.43
C ILE A 12 29.05 -7.25 24.91
N ALA A 13 29.57 -6.05 24.60
CA ALA A 13 28.91 -4.80 24.93
C ALA A 13 27.58 -4.62 24.16
N LEU A 14 27.50 -5.08 22.90
CA LEU A 14 26.27 -5.05 22.12
C LEU A 14 25.22 -6.05 22.64
N ALA A 15 25.65 -7.23 23.10
CA ALA A 15 24.75 -8.25 23.65
C ALA A 15 24.16 -7.86 25.02
N LEU A 16 24.88 -7.08 25.82
CA LEU A 16 24.39 -6.63 27.14
C LEU A 16 23.31 -5.55 27.07
N LEU A 17 23.16 -4.86 25.92
CA LEU A 17 22.16 -3.82 25.72
C LEU A 17 20.76 -4.39 25.38
N CYS A 18 20.66 -5.70 25.13
CA CYS A 18 19.42 -6.37 24.73
C CYS A 18 18.72 -7.10 25.89
N ILE A 19 18.69 -6.53 27.09
CA ILE A 19 17.82 -7.01 28.17
C ILE A 19 16.49 -6.24 28.06
N PRO A 20 15.42 -6.81 27.47
CA PRO A 20 14.13 -6.16 27.45
C PRO A 20 13.58 -6.05 28.88
N GLY A 21 13.39 -4.82 29.35
CA GLY A 21 12.58 -4.53 30.53
C GLY A 21 11.12 -4.83 30.18
N THR A 22 10.57 -5.91 30.75
CA THR A 22 9.14 -6.21 30.66
C THR A 22 8.36 -5.24 31.53
N ALA A 23 8.02 -4.07 30.99
CA ALA A 23 6.98 -3.24 31.55
C ALA A 23 5.63 -3.91 31.24
N ALA A 24 5.07 -4.60 32.23
CA ALA A 24 3.68 -5.04 32.19
C ALA A 24 2.77 -3.81 32.26
N ALA A 25 2.23 -3.40 31.11
CA ALA A 25 1.13 -2.45 31.07
C ALA A 25 -0.13 -3.18 31.55
N GLU A 26 -0.58 -2.82 32.74
CA GLU A 26 -1.85 -3.24 33.33
C GLU A 26 -2.99 -2.64 32.48
N ILE A 27 -3.59 -3.49 31.63
CA ILE A 27 -4.81 -3.15 30.90
C ILE A 27 -5.95 -3.22 31.91
N ALA A 28 -6.28 -2.08 32.50
CA ALA A 28 -7.49 -1.89 33.28
C ALA A 28 -8.70 -2.01 32.35
N ALA A 29 -9.19 -3.23 32.16
CA ALA A 29 -10.48 -3.51 31.56
C ALA A 29 -11.58 -3.20 32.60
N THR A 30 -11.90 -1.93 32.78
CA THR A 30 -13.12 -1.52 33.49
C THR A 30 -14.32 -1.83 32.60
N GLY A 31 -15.01 -2.92 32.92
CA GLY A 31 -16.30 -3.26 32.35
C GLY A 31 -17.37 -2.22 32.69
N ALA A 32 -17.76 -1.45 31.68
CA ALA A 32 -19.05 -0.78 31.61
C ALA A 32 -19.62 -1.05 30.22
N LEU A 33 -20.61 -1.92 30.17
CA LEU A 33 -21.33 -2.33 28.97
C LEU A 33 -22.31 -1.22 28.52
N ASP A 34 -22.50 -1.11 27.20
CA ASP A 34 -23.60 -0.44 26.48
C ASP A 34 -23.49 1.04 26.11
N THR A 35 -22.28 1.54 25.88
CA THR A 35 -22.10 2.55 24.83
C THR A 35 -21.09 2.01 23.83
N PRO A 36 -21.36 1.98 22.50
CA PRO A 36 -20.37 1.54 21.53
C PRO A 36 -19.10 2.37 21.77
N ASP A 37 -17.99 1.68 22.10
CA ASP A 37 -16.71 2.28 22.51
C ASP A 37 -16.40 3.48 21.62
N ALA A 38 -16.63 4.66 22.19
CA ALA A 38 -16.36 5.93 21.53
C ALA A 38 -14.85 6.12 21.60
N ILE A 39 -14.16 5.82 20.50
CA ILE A 39 -12.72 6.01 20.42
C ILE A 39 -12.48 7.51 20.25
N GLU A 40 -11.87 8.12 21.27
CA GLU A 40 -11.47 9.52 21.20
C GLU A 40 -10.31 9.66 20.22
N PHE A 41 -10.48 10.52 19.22
CA PHE A 41 -9.41 10.92 18.33
C PHE A 41 -8.50 11.93 19.05
N GLU A 42 -7.31 11.47 19.43
CA GLU A 42 -6.20 12.36 19.73
C GLU A 42 -5.49 12.73 18.42
N ASP A 43 -5.13 14.01 18.27
CA ASP A 43 -4.33 14.47 17.13
C ASP A 43 -3.00 13.69 17.07
N LEU A 44 -2.39 13.58 15.88
CA LEU A 44 -1.10 12.89 15.76
C LEU A 44 -0.06 13.55 16.67
N PRO A 45 0.76 12.75 17.37
CA PRO A 45 1.86 13.29 18.15
C PRO A 45 2.78 14.13 17.23
N PRO A 46 3.33 15.25 17.73
CA PRO A 46 4.33 16.00 17.02
C PRO A 46 5.51 15.10 16.62
N TYR A 47 6.02 15.27 15.41
CA TYR A 47 7.18 14.53 14.95
C TYR A 47 8.46 15.27 15.37
N ASP A 48 9.01 14.87 16.52
CA ASP A 48 10.18 15.53 17.15
C ASP A 48 11.52 14.88 16.80
N GLU A 49 11.54 13.89 15.91
CA GLU A 49 12.78 13.22 15.54
C GLU A 49 13.63 14.10 14.59
N SER A 50 14.95 14.07 14.81
CA SER A 50 15.93 14.84 14.04
C SER A 50 16.16 14.33 12.60
N ILE A 51 15.64 13.15 12.26
CA ILE A 51 15.82 12.51 10.95
C ILE A 51 14.54 12.69 10.13
N GLY A 52 14.42 13.82 9.42
CA GLY A 52 13.34 14.06 8.46
C GLY A 52 13.59 13.43 7.09
N ALA A 53 12.62 13.53 6.18
CA ALA A 53 12.76 13.00 4.81
C ALA A 53 13.85 13.72 3.98
N ASP A 54 14.27 14.90 4.42
CA ASP A 54 15.40 15.68 3.89
C ASP A 54 16.77 15.23 4.45
N SER A 55 16.80 14.33 5.43
CA SER A 55 18.04 13.88 6.07
C SER A 55 18.79 12.84 5.22
N PRO A 56 20.12 12.91 5.10
CA PRO A 56 20.92 11.89 4.41
C PRO A 56 20.85 10.51 5.09
N LEU A 57 20.48 10.46 6.37
CA LEU A 57 20.31 9.21 7.13
C LEU A 57 18.89 8.65 7.04
N TYR A 58 17.99 9.31 6.32
CA TYR A 58 16.59 8.89 6.24
C TYR A 58 16.41 7.54 5.54
N GLY A 59 17.22 7.25 4.53
CA GLY A 59 17.25 5.92 3.90
C GLY A 59 17.63 4.81 4.89
N LEU A 60 18.52 5.09 5.84
CA LEU A 60 18.88 4.15 6.90
C LEU A 60 17.71 3.95 7.88
N LYS A 61 16.97 5.02 8.23
CA LYS A 61 15.73 4.92 9.04
C LYS A 61 14.73 3.97 8.37
N LEU A 62 14.45 4.17 7.07
CA LEU A 62 13.57 3.29 6.30
C LEU A 62 14.04 1.83 6.29
N ALA A 63 15.34 1.61 6.07
CA ALA A 63 15.90 0.25 6.07
C ALA A 63 15.76 -0.46 7.43
N TRP A 64 15.91 0.27 8.55
CA TRP A 64 15.69 -0.28 9.89
C TRP A 64 14.23 -0.63 10.16
N GLU A 65 13.30 0.22 9.74
CA GLU A 65 11.86 -0.07 9.84
C GLU A 65 11.47 -1.30 9.02
N ASP A 66 11.94 -1.40 7.77
CA ASP A 66 11.68 -2.56 6.92
C ASP A 66 12.32 -3.83 7.49
N LEU A 67 13.50 -3.72 8.10
CA LEU A 67 14.17 -4.81 8.78
C LEU A 67 13.35 -5.27 10.00
N ASP A 68 12.89 -4.35 10.85
CA ASP A 68 12.06 -4.69 12.01
C ASP A 68 10.73 -5.37 11.59
N GLU A 69 10.08 -4.86 10.54
CA GLU A 69 8.91 -5.51 9.96
C GLU A 69 9.24 -6.92 9.43
N SER A 70 10.40 -7.09 8.79
CA SER A 70 10.81 -8.38 8.20
C SER A 70 10.97 -9.48 9.24
N PHE A 71 11.50 -9.15 10.42
CA PHE A 71 11.71 -10.07 11.55
C PHE A 71 10.44 -10.32 12.38
N THR A 72 9.34 -9.63 12.08
CA THR A 72 8.08 -9.81 12.79
C THR A 72 7.33 -11.04 12.26
N ALA A 73 7.47 -12.18 12.94
CA ALA A 73 6.88 -13.45 12.52
C ALA A 73 5.34 -13.48 12.56
N ASN A 74 4.73 -12.69 13.45
CA ASN A 74 3.29 -12.55 13.55
C ASN A 74 2.78 -11.53 12.52
N GLU A 75 1.97 -11.98 11.57
CA GLU A 75 1.44 -11.09 10.53
C GLU A 75 0.59 -9.96 11.11
N SER A 76 -0.22 -10.21 12.16
CA SER A 76 -1.05 -9.17 12.78
C SER A 76 -0.20 -8.07 13.38
N GLU A 77 0.83 -8.45 14.13
CA GLU A 77 1.80 -7.52 14.69
C GLU A 77 2.53 -6.74 13.59
N ARG A 78 2.88 -7.42 12.50
CA ARG A 78 3.55 -6.80 11.36
C ARG A 78 2.67 -5.75 10.66
N ILE A 79 1.38 -6.03 10.48
CA ILE A 79 0.42 -5.02 9.97
C ILE A 79 0.34 -3.84 10.93
N THR A 80 0.27 -4.09 12.24
CA THR A 80 0.26 -3.01 13.24
C THR A 80 1.52 -2.15 13.13
N LYS A 81 2.70 -2.76 12.99
CA LYS A 81 3.96 -2.03 12.75
C LYS A 81 3.92 -1.20 11.46
N GLN A 82 3.40 -1.75 10.37
CA GLN A 82 3.23 -1.01 9.10
C GLN A 82 2.33 0.20 9.25
N MET A 83 1.21 0.07 9.98
CA MET A 83 0.33 1.18 10.27
C MET A 83 0.98 2.21 11.20
N ASN A 84 1.76 1.79 12.19
CA ASN A 84 2.54 2.70 13.03
C ASN A 84 3.59 3.47 12.20
N HIS A 85 4.31 2.80 11.30
CA HIS A 85 5.24 3.48 10.39
C HIS A 85 4.50 4.45 9.45
N ALA A 86 3.32 4.08 8.94
CA ALA A 86 2.49 4.99 8.16
C ALA A 86 2.09 6.23 9.00
N GLN A 87 1.71 6.05 10.27
CA GLN A 87 1.42 7.14 11.19
C GLN A 87 2.61 8.10 11.33
N VAL A 88 3.83 7.54 11.49
CA VAL A 88 5.07 8.32 11.55
C VAL A 88 5.25 9.14 10.27
N ARG A 89 5.06 8.55 9.08
CA ARG A 89 5.13 9.30 7.80
C ARG A 89 4.10 10.41 7.70
N LEU A 90 2.91 10.22 8.25
CA LEU A 90 1.89 11.25 8.27
C LEU A 90 2.24 12.39 9.24
N SER A 91 2.86 12.08 10.38
CA SER A 91 3.38 13.08 11.32
C SER A 91 4.56 13.87 10.73
N GLU A 92 5.44 13.21 9.97
CA GLU A 92 6.50 13.85 9.16
C GLU A 92 5.88 14.81 8.14
N ALA A 93 4.93 14.34 7.32
CA ALA A 93 4.24 15.17 6.35
C ALA A 93 3.57 16.40 6.99
N LYS A 94 2.88 16.22 8.12
CA LYS A 94 2.28 17.32 8.90
C LYS A 94 3.31 18.36 9.34
N ARG A 95 4.46 17.92 9.84
CA ARG A 95 5.56 18.82 10.25
C ARG A 95 6.11 19.60 9.06
N GLU A 96 6.42 18.92 7.96
CA GLU A 96 7.00 19.55 6.77
C GLU A 96 6.02 20.56 6.13
N LEU A 97 4.72 20.23 6.10
CA LEU A 97 3.67 21.17 5.68
C LEU A 97 3.61 22.42 6.57
N ALA A 98 3.69 22.25 7.89
CA ALA A 98 3.73 23.38 8.83
C ALA A 98 4.98 24.27 8.63
N GLN A 99 6.06 23.72 8.06
CA GLN A 99 7.28 24.45 7.70
C GLN A 99 7.29 24.96 6.25
N ASN A 100 6.20 24.81 5.51
CA ASN A 100 6.08 25.13 4.08
C ASN A 100 7.09 24.39 3.18
N ARG A 101 7.51 23.18 3.57
CA ARG A 101 8.42 22.32 2.80
C ARG A 101 7.62 21.29 2.00
N THR A 102 6.96 21.75 0.94
CA THR A 102 6.00 20.94 0.18
C THR A 102 6.61 19.70 -0.46
N ASP A 103 7.84 19.79 -0.96
CA ASP A 103 8.51 18.70 -1.66
C ASP A 103 8.84 17.55 -0.69
N THR A 104 9.35 17.90 0.49
CA THR A 104 9.65 16.94 1.57
C THR A 104 8.36 16.35 2.15
N ALA A 105 7.30 17.15 2.26
CA ALA A 105 5.98 16.65 2.65
C ALA A 105 5.41 15.65 1.62
N GLU A 106 5.56 15.91 0.32
CA GLU A 106 5.12 14.99 -0.73
C GLU A 106 5.89 13.66 -0.66
N GLN A 107 7.21 13.70 -0.45
CA GLN A 107 8.02 12.51 -0.24
C GLN A 107 7.53 11.68 0.97
N ALA A 108 7.22 12.33 2.09
CA ALA A 108 6.67 11.66 3.27
C ALA A 108 5.29 11.04 2.98
N LEU A 109 4.42 11.73 2.22
CA LEU A 109 3.10 11.21 1.81
C LEU A 109 3.21 10.03 0.84
N ASP A 110 4.23 10.00 -0.02
CA ASP A 110 4.50 8.84 -0.88
C ASP A 110 4.93 7.62 -0.07
N LEU A 111 5.77 7.81 0.96
CA LEU A 111 6.16 6.73 1.87
C LEU A 111 5.00 6.25 2.75
N TYR A 112 4.17 7.18 3.22
CA TYR A 112 2.89 6.85 3.87
C TYR A 112 2.07 5.92 2.97
N TRP A 113 1.88 6.31 1.70
CA TRP A 113 1.13 5.51 0.75
C TRP A 113 1.75 4.12 0.54
N GLN A 114 3.07 4.03 0.44
CA GLN A 114 3.76 2.73 0.30
C GLN A 114 3.45 1.80 1.48
N LYS A 115 3.53 2.28 2.74
CA LYS A 115 3.24 1.48 3.94
C LYS A 115 1.77 1.05 4.02
N VAL A 116 0.86 1.95 3.68
CA VAL A 116 -0.58 1.69 3.64
C VAL A 116 -0.94 0.68 2.54
N ASN A 117 -0.33 0.79 1.35
CA ASN A 117 -0.53 -0.14 0.25
C ASN A 117 0.09 -1.54 0.51
N LEU A 118 1.21 -1.59 1.23
CA LEU A 118 1.78 -2.86 1.69
C LEU A 118 0.81 -3.57 2.64
N THR A 119 0.20 -2.82 3.56
CA THR A 119 -0.85 -3.34 4.44
C THR A 119 -2.03 -3.87 3.62
N GLN A 120 -2.50 -3.11 2.62
CA GLN A 120 -3.57 -3.54 1.71
C GLN A 120 -3.28 -4.87 1.00
N THR A 121 -2.04 -5.04 0.53
CA THR A 121 -1.64 -6.28 -0.17
C THR A 121 -1.67 -7.47 0.78
N ARG A 122 -1.35 -7.25 2.06
CA ARG A 122 -1.39 -8.28 3.11
C ARG A 122 -2.80 -8.62 3.56
N LEU A 123 -3.75 -7.68 3.55
CA LEU A 123 -5.15 -7.90 3.91
C LEU A 123 -5.77 -9.11 3.19
N ALA A 124 -5.37 -9.38 1.94
CA ALA A 124 -5.85 -10.51 1.17
C ALA A 124 -5.60 -11.86 1.87
N TYR A 125 -4.45 -11.99 2.56
CA TYR A 125 -4.00 -13.24 3.19
C TYR A 125 -4.57 -13.48 4.58
N PHE A 126 -5.19 -12.47 5.20
CA PHE A 126 -5.75 -12.61 6.54
C PHE A 126 -7.08 -13.35 6.58
N GLY A 127 -7.32 -14.09 7.67
CA GLY A 127 -8.68 -14.44 8.08
C GLY A 127 -9.47 -13.20 8.49
N SER A 128 -10.78 -13.22 8.31
CA SER A 128 -11.67 -12.05 8.50
C SER A 128 -11.71 -11.47 9.92
N ASN A 129 -11.18 -12.17 10.93
CA ASN A 129 -11.42 -11.87 12.35
C ASN A 129 -10.12 -11.66 13.17
N ALA A 130 -8.99 -11.34 12.54
CA ALA A 130 -7.76 -11.11 13.30
C ALA A 130 -7.85 -9.78 14.09
N THR A 131 -7.61 -9.80 15.40
CA THR A 131 -7.60 -8.60 16.26
C THR A 131 -6.70 -7.49 15.72
N GLY A 132 -5.55 -7.85 15.14
CA GLY A 132 -4.64 -6.88 14.53
C GLY A 132 -5.23 -6.20 13.29
N LEU A 133 -6.16 -6.84 12.57
CA LEU A 133 -6.82 -6.25 11.41
C LEU A 133 -7.81 -5.15 11.83
N LEU A 134 -8.56 -5.37 12.91
CA LEU A 134 -9.48 -4.35 13.44
C LEU A 134 -8.71 -3.14 13.97
N HIS A 135 -7.62 -3.38 14.69
CA HIS A 135 -6.75 -2.30 15.15
C HIS A 135 -6.09 -1.54 13.97
N ALA A 136 -5.67 -2.24 12.92
CA ALA A 136 -5.16 -1.58 11.72
C ALA A 136 -6.21 -0.72 11.01
N GLN A 137 -7.46 -1.18 10.95
CA GLN A 137 -8.57 -0.40 10.42
C GLN A 137 -8.82 0.85 11.27
N GLU A 138 -8.79 0.72 12.60
CA GLU A 138 -8.91 1.86 13.52
C GLU A 138 -7.82 2.91 13.26
N MET A 139 -6.55 2.48 13.17
CA MET A 139 -5.43 3.37 12.86
C MET A 139 -5.60 4.05 11.50
N HIS A 140 -6.07 3.30 10.50
CA HIS A 140 -6.36 3.83 9.17
C HIS A 140 -7.47 4.89 9.19
N ALA A 141 -8.54 4.67 9.96
CA ALA A 141 -9.60 5.65 10.15
C ALA A 141 -9.07 6.95 10.79
N LYS A 142 -8.16 6.84 11.76
CA LYS A 142 -7.45 8.00 12.34
C LYS A 142 -6.62 8.74 11.29
N HIS A 143 -5.84 8.01 10.47
CA HIS A 143 -5.05 8.63 9.38
C HIS A 143 -5.91 9.41 8.40
N ARG A 144 -7.10 8.90 8.06
CA ARG A 144 -8.04 9.59 7.16
C ARG A 144 -8.51 10.92 7.74
N ILE A 145 -8.85 10.97 9.03
CA ILE A 145 -9.27 12.22 9.71
C ILE A 145 -8.13 13.25 9.68
N VAL A 146 -6.89 12.81 9.93
CA VAL A 146 -5.72 13.69 9.84
C VAL A 146 -5.54 14.21 8.41
N LEU A 147 -5.64 13.35 7.40
CA LEU A 147 -5.54 13.75 6.00
C LEU A 147 -6.63 14.76 5.62
N GLU A 148 -7.87 14.55 6.06
CA GLU A 148 -8.97 15.50 5.87
C GLU A 148 -8.63 16.88 6.47
N ASN A 149 -8.15 16.90 7.73
CA ASN A 149 -7.75 18.15 8.40
C ASN A 149 -6.56 18.83 7.69
N LEU A 150 -5.59 18.05 7.21
CA LEU A 150 -4.46 18.57 6.44
C LEU A 150 -4.90 19.16 5.11
N MET A 151 -5.89 18.56 4.43
CA MET A 151 -6.44 19.10 3.18
C MET A 151 -7.16 20.44 3.38
N ILE A 152 -7.82 20.64 4.52
CA ILE A 152 -8.47 21.90 4.87
C ILE A 152 -7.43 23.00 5.13
N THR A 153 -6.35 22.66 5.85
CA THR A 153 -5.31 23.62 6.24
C THR A 153 -4.30 23.90 5.14
N HIS A 154 -4.09 22.96 4.22
CA HIS A 154 -3.15 23.06 3.10
C HIS A 154 -3.85 22.76 1.75
N PRO A 155 -4.79 23.63 1.33
CA PRO A 155 -5.55 23.41 0.11
C PRO A 155 -4.64 23.41 -1.11
N GLY A 156 -4.97 22.56 -2.09
CA GLY A 156 -4.23 22.47 -3.36
C GLY A 156 -2.95 21.63 -3.33
N ASN A 157 -2.62 20.98 -2.22
CA ASN A 157 -1.51 20.01 -2.19
C ASN A 157 -1.93 18.70 -2.91
N PRO A 158 -1.29 18.33 -4.04
CA PRO A 158 -1.68 17.15 -4.81
C PRO A 158 -1.36 15.83 -4.08
N GLY A 159 -0.29 15.78 -3.30
CA GLY A 159 0.09 14.63 -2.49
C GLY A 159 -0.96 14.29 -1.43
N LEU A 160 -1.51 15.29 -0.74
CA LEU A 160 -2.58 15.11 0.25
C LEU A 160 -3.86 14.58 -0.40
N ALA A 161 -4.28 15.16 -1.53
CA ALA A 161 -5.46 14.68 -2.26
C ALA A 161 -5.30 13.23 -2.72
N ARG A 162 -4.10 12.88 -3.23
CA ARG A 162 -3.74 11.49 -3.60
C ARG A 162 -3.81 10.56 -2.40
N ALA A 163 -3.15 10.90 -1.29
CA ALA A 163 -3.13 10.10 -0.07
C ALA A 163 -4.53 9.90 0.52
N TYR A 164 -5.37 10.94 0.53
CA TYR A 164 -6.75 10.88 1.00
C TYR A 164 -7.61 9.94 0.13
N ASN A 165 -7.60 10.12 -1.19
CA ASN A 165 -8.38 9.27 -2.11
C ASN A 165 -7.95 7.79 -2.01
N ASN A 166 -6.65 7.57 -1.91
CA ASN A 166 -6.09 6.23 -1.69
C ASN A 166 -6.56 5.63 -0.36
N SER A 167 -6.64 6.43 0.70
CA SER A 167 -7.13 5.99 2.00
C SER A 167 -8.60 5.58 1.95
N LEU A 168 -9.44 6.23 1.13
CA LEU A 168 -10.84 5.84 0.93
C LEU A 168 -10.94 4.44 0.30
N GLY A 169 -10.11 4.16 -0.72
CA GLY A 169 -10.08 2.85 -1.35
C GLY A 169 -9.61 1.74 -0.41
N LEU A 170 -8.72 2.03 0.53
CA LEU A 170 -8.31 1.06 1.55
C LEU A 170 -9.37 0.85 2.62
N GLU A 171 -10.07 1.90 3.06
CA GLU A 171 -11.16 1.77 4.04
C GLU A 171 -12.23 0.81 3.53
N GLN A 172 -12.63 0.94 2.26
CA GLN A 172 -13.59 0.01 1.66
C GLN A 172 -13.12 -1.45 1.74
N LYS A 173 -11.84 -1.72 1.49
CA LYS A 173 -11.31 -3.09 1.59
C LYS A 173 -11.25 -3.58 3.04
N PHE A 174 -11.00 -2.70 4.00
CA PHE A 174 -11.13 -3.04 5.41
C PHE A 174 -12.59 -3.37 5.75
N GLU A 175 -13.54 -2.51 5.39
CA GLU A 175 -14.98 -2.72 5.61
C GLU A 175 -15.45 -4.06 5.04
N GLU A 176 -15.04 -4.40 3.81
CA GLU A 176 -15.33 -5.70 3.18
C GLU A 176 -14.74 -6.88 3.96
N LYS A 177 -13.52 -6.71 4.50
CA LYS A 177 -12.79 -7.78 5.17
C LYS A 177 -13.23 -8.01 6.62
N THR A 178 -13.46 -6.95 7.37
CA THR A 178 -13.80 -6.96 8.80
C THR A 178 -15.30 -6.92 9.05
N GLN A 179 -16.10 -6.60 8.02
CA GLN A 179 -17.54 -6.34 8.14
C GLN A 179 -17.82 -5.26 9.20
N THR A 180 -16.89 -4.34 9.38
CA THR A 180 -16.95 -3.26 10.36
C THR A 180 -16.69 -1.95 9.65
N ARG A 181 -17.47 -0.92 9.98
CA ARG A 181 -17.34 0.43 9.45
C ARG A 181 -17.04 1.41 10.56
N PHE A 182 -16.06 2.28 10.33
CA PHE A 182 -15.76 3.38 11.25
C PHE A 182 -16.35 4.68 10.72
N GLU A 183 -17.36 5.20 11.41
CA GLU A 183 -17.96 6.49 11.07
C GLU A 183 -17.47 7.58 12.02
N LYS A 184 -17.18 8.74 11.44
CA LYS A 184 -16.88 9.97 12.18
C LYS A 184 -18.16 10.42 12.88
N GLY A 185 -18.19 10.32 14.20
CA GLY A 185 -19.26 10.82 15.05
C GLY A 185 -19.22 12.34 15.21
N LEU A 186 -20.22 12.87 15.92
CA LEU A 186 -20.32 14.29 16.25
C LEU A 186 -19.08 14.78 17.01
N GLU A 187 -18.61 15.97 16.65
CA GLU A 187 -17.53 16.67 17.33
C GLU A 187 -18.05 17.23 18.66
N MET A 188 -17.62 16.66 19.78
CA MET A 188 -17.96 17.15 21.13
C MET A 188 -16.72 17.80 21.74
N GLY A 189 -16.73 19.12 21.89
CA GLY A 189 -15.63 19.85 22.54
C GLY A 189 -14.28 19.72 21.83
N ASN A 190 -14.23 19.93 20.51
CA ASN A 190 -13.06 19.80 19.64
C ASN A 190 -12.46 18.37 19.57
N ARG A 191 -13.19 17.36 20.05
CA ARG A 191 -12.80 15.96 19.96
C ARG A 191 -13.64 15.26 18.91
N THR A 192 -12.98 14.61 17.97
CA THR A 192 -13.65 13.74 17.00
C THR A 192 -13.85 12.37 17.65
N ILE A 193 -15.09 11.91 17.73
CA ILE A 193 -15.39 10.56 18.23
C ILE A 193 -15.52 9.63 17.03
N ILE A 194 -14.79 8.52 17.01
CA ILE A 194 -14.95 7.49 15.97
C ILE A 194 -15.79 6.36 16.54
N ARG A 195 -16.83 5.94 15.81
CA ARG A 195 -17.70 4.82 16.20
C ARG A 195 -17.57 3.67 15.21
N ALA A 196 -17.37 2.48 15.74
CA ALA A 196 -17.37 1.25 14.96
C ALA A 196 -18.79 0.65 14.90
N TYR A 197 -19.26 0.32 13.70
CA TYR A 197 -20.52 -0.36 13.47
C TYR A 197 -20.26 -1.66 12.72
N ARG A 198 -20.86 -2.75 13.18
CA ARG A 198 -20.85 -4.00 12.41
C ARG A 198 -21.82 -3.84 11.25
N ILE A 199 -21.30 -3.96 10.03
CA ILE A 199 -22.13 -4.04 8.82
C ILE A 199 -22.88 -5.35 8.95
N GLY A 200 -24.20 -5.27 9.16
CA GLY A 200 -25.04 -6.45 9.16
C GLY A 200 -24.86 -7.14 7.82
N VAL A 201 -24.16 -8.28 7.83
CA VAL A 201 -24.15 -9.17 6.68
C VAL A 201 -25.59 -9.63 6.60
N GLY A 202 -26.39 -8.95 5.79
CA GLY A 202 -27.64 -9.52 5.35
C GLY A 202 -27.24 -10.90 4.85
N THR A 203 -27.65 -11.95 5.56
CA THR A 203 -27.63 -13.29 5.02
C THR A 203 -28.49 -13.17 3.77
N GLU A 204 -27.85 -12.85 2.66
CA GLU A 204 -28.44 -12.93 1.36
C GLU A 204 -28.79 -14.40 1.28
N ASN A 205 -30.07 -14.67 1.56
CA ASN A 205 -30.70 -15.94 1.36
C ASN A 205 -30.60 -16.18 -0.15
N ARG A 206 -29.42 -16.63 -0.61
CA ARG A 206 -29.29 -17.56 -1.71
C ARG A 206 -29.93 -18.86 -1.23
N SER A 207 -31.24 -18.79 -0.95
CA SER A 207 -32.14 -19.91 -1.02
C SER A 207 -32.02 -20.36 -2.45
N GLY A 208 -31.17 -21.39 -2.65
CA GLY A 208 -31.01 -22.05 -3.92
C GLY A 208 -32.40 -22.35 -4.46
N ASN A 209 -32.73 -21.71 -5.57
CA ASN A 209 -33.77 -22.19 -6.44
C ASN A 209 -33.22 -23.48 -7.07
N ASN A 210 -33.22 -24.55 -6.29
CA ASN A 210 -32.90 -25.90 -6.71
C ASN A 210 -34.22 -26.56 -7.13
N GLY A 211 -34.82 -26.02 -8.18
CA GLY A 211 -35.70 -26.76 -9.07
C GLY A 211 -34.94 -26.84 -10.39
N GLY A 212 -34.51 -27.97 -10.91
CA GLY A 212 -35.00 -29.32 -10.74
C GLY A 212 -34.91 -29.90 -12.15
N ASP A 213 -33.87 -30.67 -12.42
CA ASP A 213 -33.80 -31.57 -13.59
C ASP A 213 -32.69 -32.59 -13.33
N GLN A 214 -33.02 -33.57 -12.50
CA GLN A 214 -32.45 -34.90 -12.63
C GLN A 214 -33.57 -35.81 -13.11
N ASN A 215 -33.56 -36.18 -14.39
CA ASN A 215 -33.98 -37.51 -14.77
C ASN A 215 -33.34 -38.00 -16.07
N ALA A 216 -32.66 -39.14 -15.94
CA ALA A 216 -32.54 -40.24 -16.88
C ALA A 216 -32.04 -39.98 -18.31
N ASN A 217 -30.80 -40.42 -18.59
CA ASN A 217 -30.65 -41.72 -19.26
C ASN A 217 -29.18 -42.13 -19.38
N GLN A 218 -28.88 -43.30 -18.83
CA GLN A 218 -27.69 -44.09 -19.14
C GLN A 218 -28.18 -45.48 -19.59
N VAL A 219 -27.55 -45.97 -20.66
CA VAL A 219 -27.49 -47.36 -21.15
C VAL A 219 -28.65 -47.85 -22.04
N GLN A 220 -28.39 -47.97 -23.36
CA GLN A 220 -28.36 -49.30 -24.02
C GLN A 220 -27.70 -49.23 -25.40
N ALA A 221 -26.71 -50.11 -25.61
CA ALA A 221 -26.19 -50.49 -26.91
C ALA A 221 -26.93 -51.75 -27.40
N GLN A 222 -27.27 -51.79 -28.70
CA GLN A 222 -27.43 -52.95 -29.61
C GLN A 222 -28.52 -52.66 -30.65
N ASN A 223 -28.15 -52.35 -31.89
CA ASN A 223 -28.28 -53.29 -33.02
C ASN A 223 -27.93 -52.63 -34.35
N GLU A 224 -27.27 -53.44 -35.18
CA GLU A 224 -26.88 -53.20 -36.55
C GLU A 224 -28.06 -53.30 -37.53
N GLU A 225 -27.77 -52.83 -38.75
CA GLU A 225 -28.28 -53.25 -40.06
C GLU A 225 -29.46 -52.51 -40.73
N LYS A 226 -29.09 -51.97 -41.92
CA LYS A 226 -29.73 -52.06 -43.25
C LYS A 226 -30.54 -50.86 -43.79
N GLY A 227 -30.04 -50.37 -44.93
CA GLY A 227 -30.85 -49.91 -46.08
C GLY A 227 -30.59 -48.47 -46.50
N LYS A 228 -29.57 -48.16 -47.32
CA LYS A 228 -29.64 -48.00 -48.80
C LYS A 228 -30.69 -47.02 -49.34
N ASN A 229 -30.21 -45.87 -49.82
CA ASN A 229 -30.56 -45.11 -51.05
C ASN A 229 -30.31 -43.63 -50.77
N GLY A 230 -29.57 -42.83 -51.53
CA GLY A 230 -29.03 -42.96 -52.89
C GLY A 230 -29.27 -41.63 -53.62
N ASN A 231 -28.17 -40.99 -54.10
CA ASN A 231 -28.12 -40.07 -55.25
C ASN A 231 -28.78 -38.67 -55.11
N THR A 232 -28.27 -37.53 -55.62
CA THR A 232 -27.16 -37.21 -56.55
C THR A 232 -26.83 -35.71 -56.48
N ALA A 233 -25.56 -35.34 -56.74
CA ALA A 233 -25.03 -34.18 -57.49
C ALA A 233 -25.65 -32.76 -57.30
N THR A 234 -24.89 -31.66 -57.28
CA THR A 234 -23.96 -31.20 -58.33
C THR A 234 -23.13 -29.99 -57.82
N GLY A 235 -21.91 -29.80 -58.34
CA GLY A 235 -20.89 -28.83 -57.92
C GLY A 235 -21.25 -27.34 -58.05
N THR A 236 -20.37 -26.41 -57.65
CA THR A 236 -19.29 -25.89 -58.51
C THR A 236 -18.18 -25.21 -57.68
N GLN A 237 -16.97 -25.18 -58.27
CA GLN A 237 -15.73 -24.45 -57.96
C GLN A 237 -15.98 -22.95 -57.60
N GLN A 238 -15.10 -22.14 -57.00
CA GLN A 238 -13.67 -21.90 -57.25
C GLN A 238 -13.19 -20.74 -56.33
N GLN A 239 -11.88 -20.52 -56.24
CA GLN A 239 -11.18 -19.27 -55.80
C GLN A 239 -11.34 -18.87 -54.32
N GLY A 240 -10.29 -18.78 -53.50
CA GLY A 240 -8.92 -18.34 -53.76
C GLY A 240 -8.73 -17.02 -53.03
N ASN A 241 -7.98 -17.03 -51.92
CA ASN A 241 -7.10 -15.93 -51.53
C ASN A 241 -6.22 -16.34 -50.35
N ALA A 242 -4.94 -16.51 -50.66
CA ALA A 242 -3.85 -16.53 -49.71
C ALA A 242 -3.55 -15.09 -49.27
N SER A 243 -3.24 -14.90 -48.00
CA SER A 243 -2.53 -13.71 -47.54
C SER A 243 -1.51 -14.15 -46.51
N ASP A 244 -0.25 -14.06 -46.95
CA ASP A 244 0.97 -14.19 -46.20
C ASP A 244 0.94 -13.38 -44.89
N THR A 245 1.44 -13.97 -43.80
CA THR A 245 2.14 -13.21 -42.77
C THR A 245 3.28 -14.07 -42.24
N ARG A 246 4.42 -14.03 -42.94
CA ARG A 246 5.73 -14.34 -42.34
C ARG A 246 6.14 -13.12 -41.53
N ASN A 247 6.23 -13.25 -40.21
CA ASN A 247 7.06 -12.34 -39.42
C ASN A 247 8.23 -13.12 -38.81
N ARG A 248 9.41 -12.57 -39.09
CA ARG A 248 10.74 -13.15 -38.93
C ARG A 248 11.45 -12.27 -37.92
N SER A 249 11.76 -12.79 -36.74
CA SER A 249 12.75 -12.19 -35.85
C SER A 249 13.36 -13.29 -34.99
N GLY A 250 14.44 -13.88 -35.52
CA GLY A 250 15.51 -14.39 -34.68
C GLY A 250 16.43 -13.22 -34.40
N GLN A 251 16.63 -12.91 -33.13
CA GLN A 251 17.76 -12.08 -32.70
C GLN A 251 18.39 -12.72 -31.48
N GLU A 252 19.70 -12.90 -31.61
CA GLU A 252 20.58 -13.72 -30.81
C GLU A 252 20.80 -13.10 -29.42
N THR A 253 20.93 -13.97 -28.43
CA THR A 253 21.33 -13.67 -27.06
C THR A 253 22.86 -13.56 -26.95
N PRO A 254 23.42 -12.46 -26.41
CA PRO A 254 24.74 -12.48 -25.78
C PRO A 254 24.60 -12.77 -24.28
N GLY A 255 25.45 -13.67 -23.79
CA GLY A 255 25.42 -14.21 -22.43
C GLY A 255 25.76 -13.22 -21.30
N PRO A 256 25.66 -13.67 -20.04
CA PRO A 256 25.78 -12.80 -18.86
C PRO A 256 27.25 -12.50 -18.52
N SER A 257 27.62 -11.23 -18.57
CA SER A 257 28.82 -10.68 -17.94
C SER A 257 28.54 -10.34 -16.48
N ASN A 258 29.35 -10.93 -15.60
CA ASN A 258 29.47 -10.62 -14.17
C ASN A 258 29.79 -9.13 -13.94
N PRO A 259 29.08 -8.41 -13.05
CA PRO A 259 29.61 -7.17 -12.48
C PRO A 259 30.46 -7.47 -11.24
N ALA A 260 31.70 -7.01 -11.32
CA ALA A 260 32.68 -7.01 -10.24
C ALA A 260 32.27 -6.08 -9.09
N SER A 261 32.66 -6.49 -7.88
CA SER A 261 32.56 -5.73 -6.63
C SER A 261 33.22 -4.34 -6.74
N PRO A 262 32.62 -3.28 -6.19
CA PRO A 262 33.29 -1.99 -6.08
C PRO A 262 34.33 -2.00 -4.95
N GLN A 263 35.59 -1.69 -5.30
CA GLN A 263 36.62 -1.26 -4.34
C GLN A 263 36.38 0.21 -3.92
N PRO A 264 36.72 0.59 -2.67
CA PRO A 264 36.56 1.95 -2.18
C PRO A 264 37.60 2.90 -2.80
N GLY A 265 37.11 3.88 -3.56
CA GLY A 265 37.89 4.95 -4.16
C GLY A 265 38.18 6.10 -3.20
N LYS A 266 39.42 6.61 -3.30
CA LYS A 266 39.99 7.77 -2.62
C LYS A 266 39.11 9.02 -2.65
N ILE A 267 39.01 9.66 -1.50
CA ILE A 267 38.59 11.06 -1.33
C ILE A 267 39.75 11.94 -1.81
N THR A 268 39.49 12.80 -2.79
CA THR A 268 40.35 13.96 -3.09
C THR A 268 39.53 15.23 -2.92
N ASP A 269 39.91 16.02 -1.93
CA ASP A 269 39.47 17.38 -1.72
C ASP A 269 39.80 18.25 -2.95
N THR A 270 38.83 19.02 -3.44
CA THR A 270 39.12 20.28 -4.12
C THR A 270 37.96 21.26 -3.93
N ALA A 271 38.20 22.26 -3.09
CA ALA A 271 37.39 23.47 -2.99
C ALA A 271 37.63 24.38 -4.21
N LYS A 272 36.55 24.95 -4.77
CA LYS A 272 36.54 26.22 -5.51
C LYS A 272 35.08 26.67 -5.68
N GLN A 273 34.63 27.66 -4.91
CA GLN A 273 34.52 29.08 -5.32
C GLN A 273 33.73 29.31 -6.63
N GLY A 274 32.46 29.66 -6.44
CA GLY A 274 31.76 30.82 -7.03
C GLY A 274 31.78 31.04 -8.54
N SER A 275 30.58 31.09 -9.14
CA SER A 275 30.17 32.19 -10.01
C SER A 275 28.69 32.01 -10.35
N GLY A 276 27.89 33.06 -10.13
CA GLY A 276 26.52 33.12 -10.60
C GLY A 276 26.44 33.11 -12.13
N ASN A 277 25.33 32.62 -12.65
CA ASN A 277 24.85 33.04 -13.95
C ASN A 277 23.32 32.93 -13.98
N ALA A 278 22.67 34.10 -13.98
CA ALA A 278 21.28 34.24 -14.35
C ALA A 278 21.21 34.16 -15.88
N ASN A 279 20.33 33.31 -16.41
CA ASN A 279 19.82 33.53 -17.75
C ASN A 279 18.38 33.02 -17.82
N GLY A 280 17.45 33.97 -17.88
CA GLY A 280 16.06 33.68 -18.21
C GLY A 280 15.95 33.31 -19.67
N ASN A 281 14.99 32.44 -19.98
CA ASN A 281 14.33 32.48 -21.26
C ASN A 281 12.87 32.10 -21.05
N SER A 282 12.01 33.10 -21.20
CA SER A 282 10.57 33.03 -21.22
C SER A 282 10.12 32.76 -22.65
N ASP A 283 9.69 31.53 -22.94
CA ASP A 283 8.99 31.22 -24.19
C ASP A 283 7.48 31.22 -23.92
N ASP A 284 6.93 32.42 -24.08
CA ASP A 284 5.52 32.74 -24.20
C ASP A 284 4.96 32.17 -25.52
N THR A 285 4.15 31.13 -25.44
CA THR A 285 3.38 30.61 -26.58
C THR A 285 1.92 31.03 -26.45
N GLY A 286 1.64 32.27 -26.85
CA GLY A 286 0.30 32.79 -27.05
C GLY A 286 -0.43 32.04 -28.18
N ASN A 287 -1.50 31.31 -27.83
CA ASN A 287 -2.44 30.72 -28.78
C ASN A 287 -3.63 31.67 -29.00
N GLY A 288 -3.53 32.52 -30.02
CA GLY A 288 -4.60 33.40 -30.46
C GLY A 288 -5.54 32.69 -31.43
N ASN A 289 -6.70 32.23 -30.96
CA ASN A 289 -7.76 31.70 -31.82
C ASN A 289 -8.82 32.80 -32.07
N SER A 290 -8.62 33.60 -33.12
CA SER A 290 -9.66 34.48 -33.66
C SER A 290 -10.33 33.81 -34.86
N ARG A 291 -11.56 33.33 -34.67
CA ARG A 291 -12.49 33.03 -35.78
C ARG A 291 -13.49 34.17 -35.92
N ARG A 292 -13.48 34.79 -37.08
CA ARG A 292 -14.56 35.62 -37.64
C ARG A 292 -15.23 34.84 -38.77
N ASN A 293 -16.51 35.19 -38.98
CA ASN A 293 -17.47 34.81 -40.02
C ASN A 293 -18.28 33.54 -39.76
#